data_AF-A0A7J0FKM4-F1
#
_entry.id   AF-A0A7J0FKM4-F1
#
_cell.length_a   1.000
_cell.length_b   1.000
_cell.length_c   1.000
_cell.angle_alpha   90.00
_cell.angle_beta   90.00
_cell.angle_gamma   90.00
#
_symmetry.space_group_name_H-M   'P 1'
#
loop_
_entity.id
_entity.type
_entity.pdbx_description
1 polymer ?
#
loop_
_entity_poly.entity_id
_entity_poly.type
_entity_poly.pdbx_seq_one_letter_code
_entity_poly.pdbx_strand_id
1 'polypeptide(L)'
;MSRKLRFFKDHIHKAGIVSSVHPVLQPDLELEELEILLGEHEHELIEINHNSEKLRQTYNELLEFKMVLQKAGRFLVSSNSHLAEERELNDHVYSSDDYADTASLLEKEMRSGLPNQSGLRFISGIISKSKVLRFERMLFRATRGNMLFNQALADERILDPISTERIEEMVFVVFFSGEQAKTKILRICEAFGANCYPVPEDITKQRQLTREVLSRLSELEATLDAGIRHRNKALSNIESQLAKWMSRVRREKAVYDTLNMLNFDVTKKCLVGEGWCPIFAKTQIQEALQRATFNSNSQVGIIIHTMDAVESPPTFVRTNCFTNAFQEIVDAYGVARYQEANPAVYTVITFPFLFAVMFGDWGHGICLLLGSLFLIARESKLGSQRPALDGSWSAPPLSSSTAPRHPSALPLTAAINATREPQPPTTSRSPSQPMAPLSALPQPISTTGSPLPPSTTTTVLSLNPGSQHFISP
;
A
#
# COMPACT_ATOMS: atom_id res chain seq x y z
N MET A 1 6.88 -13.06 1.91
CA MET A 1 5.68 -12.80 2.76
C MET A 1 5.40 -11.33 3.11
N SER A 2 6.30 -10.58 3.76
CA SER A 2 5.99 -9.21 4.27
C SER A 2 5.52 -8.21 3.19
N ARG A 3 6.01 -8.33 1.96
CA ARG A 3 5.51 -7.57 0.80
C ARG A 3 4.02 -7.83 0.56
N LYS A 4 3.61 -9.10 0.51
CA LYS A 4 2.23 -9.54 0.27
C LYS A 4 1.28 -9.02 1.36
N LEU A 5 1.71 -9.08 2.63
CA LEU A 5 0.93 -8.55 3.75
C LEU A 5 0.73 -7.02 3.68
N ARG A 6 1.75 -6.27 3.23
CA ARG A 6 1.60 -4.83 2.98
C ARG A 6 0.63 -4.56 1.83
N PHE A 7 0.74 -5.32 0.74
CA PHE A 7 -0.20 -5.26 -0.38
C PHE A 7 -1.65 -5.48 0.07
N PHE A 8 -1.93 -6.50 0.88
CA PHE A 8 -3.27 -6.73 1.42
C PHE A 8 -3.77 -5.59 2.30
N LYS A 9 -2.90 -5.07 3.19
CA LYS A 9 -3.23 -3.93 4.05
C LYS A 9 -3.63 -2.71 3.22
N ASP A 10 -2.89 -2.40 2.17
CA ASP A 10 -3.17 -1.27 1.29
C ASP A 10 -4.49 -1.46 0.52
N HIS A 11 -4.77 -2.68 0.05
CA HIS A 11 -6.02 -3.01 -0.64
C HIS A 11 -7.25 -2.94 0.28
N ILE A 12 -7.13 -3.41 1.53
CA ILE A 12 -8.18 -3.30 2.55
C ILE A 12 -8.46 -1.83 2.86
N HIS A 13 -7.41 -1.03 3.06
CA HIS A 13 -7.54 0.40 3.31
C HIS A 13 -8.20 1.14 2.15
N LYS A 14 -7.79 0.85 0.90
CA LYS A 14 -8.43 1.40 -0.31
C LYS A 14 -9.90 1.00 -0.44
N ALA A 15 -10.28 -0.19 0.03
CA ALA A 15 -11.65 -0.67 -0.02
C ALA A 15 -12.54 -0.10 1.11
N GLY A 16 -11.96 0.60 2.10
CA GLY A 16 -12.71 1.14 3.23
C GLY A 16 -13.37 0.06 4.10
N ILE A 17 -12.85 -1.17 4.06
CA ILE A 17 -13.36 -2.28 4.86
C ILE A 17 -12.92 -2.04 6.30
N VAL A 18 -13.90 -1.79 7.18
CA VAL A 18 -13.68 -1.63 8.61
C VAL A 18 -14.18 -2.89 9.29
N SER A 19 -13.27 -3.59 9.97
CA SER A 19 -13.56 -4.86 10.62
C SER A 19 -14.79 -4.81 11.53
N SER A 20 -15.73 -5.72 11.27
CA SER A 20 -16.68 -6.16 12.27
C SER A 20 -16.32 -7.59 12.70
N VAL A 21 -15.82 -7.70 13.94
CA VAL A 21 -15.91 -8.87 14.81
C VAL A 21 -14.91 -10.03 14.59
N HIS A 22 -14.27 -10.33 15.73
CA HIS A 22 -13.49 -11.48 16.20
C HIS A 22 -12.54 -12.23 15.25
N PRO A 23 -11.25 -12.37 15.65
CA PRO A 23 -10.36 -13.32 15.00
C PRO A 23 -10.94 -14.72 15.18
N VAL A 24 -11.39 -15.33 14.08
CA VAL A 24 -11.69 -16.76 14.05
C VAL A 24 -10.39 -17.48 14.43
N LEU A 25 -10.47 -18.30 15.48
CA LEU A 25 -9.34 -19.03 16.03
C LEU A 25 -8.95 -20.14 15.04
N GLN A 26 -8.20 -19.79 13.99
CA GLN A 26 -7.61 -20.78 13.10
C GLN A 26 -6.37 -21.41 13.75
N PRO A 27 -6.11 -22.70 13.46
CA PRO A 27 -4.90 -23.38 13.91
C PRO A 27 -3.65 -22.62 13.48
N ASP A 28 -2.58 -22.79 14.24
CA ASP A 28 -1.29 -22.22 13.87
C ASP A 28 -0.74 -23.00 12.66
N LEU A 29 -1.00 -22.48 11.45
CA LEU A 29 -0.43 -23.00 10.19
C LEU A 29 1.09 -23.08 10.29
N GLU A 30 1.79 -23.88 9.51
CA GLU A 30 3.26 -23.77 9.45
C GLU A 30 3.69 -22.54 8.63
N LEU A 31 4.97 -22.13 8.74
CA LEU A 31 5.46 -20.95 8.02
C LEU A 31 5.40 -21.14 6.50
N GLU A 32 5.67 -22.36 6.03
CA GLU A 32 5.63 -22.74 4.63
C GLU A 32 4.20 -22.76 4.09
N GLU A 33 3.25 -23.33 4.84
CA GLU A 33 1.82 -23.28 4.51
C GLU A 33 1.31 -21.84 4.42
N LEU A 34 1.75 -20.98 5.33
CA LEU A 34 1.43 -19.55 5.29
C LEU A 34 2.01 -18.88 4.04
N GLU A 35 3.17 -19.28 3.52
CA GLU A 35 3.71 -18.75 2.26
C GLU A 35 2.77 -19.02 1.09
N ILE A 36 2.33 -20.28 1.00
CA ILE A 36 1.48 -20.81 -0.06
C ILE A 36 0.13 -20.08 -0.01
N LEU A 37 -0.52 -20.06 1.16
CA LEU A 37 -1.80 -19.37 1.37
C LEU A 37 -1.74 -17.88 1.01
N LEU A 38 -0.68 -17.17 1.45
CA LEU A 38 -0.49 -15.76 1.08
C LEU A 38 -0.25 -15.58 -0.41
N GLY A 39 0.34 -16.58 -1.09
CA GLY A 39 0.51 -16.59 -2.55
C GLY A 39 -0.80 -16.78 -3.29
N GLU A 40 -1.63 -17.73 -2.85
CA GLU A 40 -2.95 -17.98 -3.44
C GLU A 40 -3.85 -16.75 -3.34
N HIS A 41 -3.94 -16.13 -2.16
CA HIS A 41 -4.72 -14.90 -1.97
C HIS A 41 -4.18 -13.70 -2.76
N GLU A 42 -2.85 -13.59 -2.94
CA GLU A 42 -2.27 -12.55 -3.78
C GLU A 42 -2.64 -12.77 -5.24
N HIS A 43 -2.54 -14.00 -5.73
CA HIS A 43 -2.90 -14.35 -7.10
C HIS A 43 -4.39 -14.11 -7.37
N GLU A 44 -5.27 -14.59 -6.50
CA GLU A 44 -6.72 -14.39 -6.58
C GLU A 44 -7.08 -12.90 -6.66
N LEU A 45 -6.51 -12.06 -5.77
CA LEU A 45 -6.79 -10.63 -5.79
C LEU A 45 -6.25 -9.92 -7.03
N ILE A 46 -5.08 -10.31 -7.54
CA ILE A 46 -4.53 -9.73 -8.78
C ILE A 46 -5.42 -10.09 -9.96
N GLU A 47 -5.86 -11.35 -10.06
CA GLU A 47 -6.76 -11.81 -11.12
C GLU A 47 -8.12 -11.09 -11.06
N ILE A 48 -8.72 -10.98 -9.88
CA ILE A 48 -9.97 -10.25 -9.69
C ILE A 48 -9.82 -8.78 -10.12
N ASN A 49 -8.71 -8.13 -9.77
CA ASN A 49 -8.49 -6.74 -10.16
C ASN A 49 -8.31 -6.60 -11.68
N HIS A 50 -7.54 -7.48 -12.32
CA HIS A 50 -7.35 -7.48 -13.77
C HIS A 50 -8.67 -7.70 -14.53
N ASN A 51 -9.46 -8.69 -14.09
CA ASN A 51 -10.77 -8.98 -14.67
C ASN A 51 -11.75 -7.81 -14.46
N SER A 52 -11.73 -7.19 -13.28
CA SER A 52 -12.56 -6.01 -12.99
C SER A 52 -12.19 -4.80 -13.83
N GLU A 53 -10.90 -4.58 -14.10
CA GLU A 53 -10.41 -3.50 -14.95
C GLU A 53 -10.84 -3.72 -16.41
N LYS A 54 -10.68 -4.94 -16.93
CA LYS A 54 -11.14 -5.30 -18.28
C LYS A 54 -12.65 -5.12 -18.43
N LEU A 55 -13.44 -5.60 -17.46
CA LEU A 55 -14.89 -5.40 -17.45
C LEU A 55 -15.28 -3.92 -17.39
N ARG A 56 -14.53 -3.10 -16.63
CA ARG A 56 -14.74 -1.65 -16.56
C ARG A 56 -14.47 -0.97 -17.90
N GLN A 57 -13.40 -1.35 -18.59
CA GLN A 57 -13.07 -0.83 -19.92
C GLN A 57 -14.19 -1.15 -20.92
N THR A 58 -14.61 -2.41 -20.99
CA THR A 58 -15.73 -2.82 -21.86
C THR A 58 -17.04 -2.10 -21.49
N TYR A 59 -17.34 -1.93 -20.20
CA TYR A 59 -18.50 -1.16 -19.76
C TYR A 59 -18.44 0.30 -20.23
N ASN A 60 -17.28 0.96 -20.08
CA ASN A 60 -17.09 2.33 -20.54
C ASN A 60 -17.23 2.46 -22.07
N GLU A 61 -16.68 1.53 -22.84
CA GLU A 61 -16.83 1.51 -24.31
C GLU A 61 -18.29 1.36 -24.75
N LEU A 62 -19.06 0.47 -24.09
CA LEU A 62 -20.49 0.34 -24.37
C LEU A 62 -21.30 1.57 -23.92
N LEU A 63 -20.86 2.22 -22.84
CA LEU A 63 -21.49 3.44 -22.34
C LEU A 63 -21.30 4.58 -23.35
N GLU A 64 -20.08 4.78 -23.84
CA GLU A 64 -19.77 5.70 -24.93
C GLU A 64 -20.65 5.39 -26.15
N PHE A 65 -20.75 4.12 -26.53
CA PHE A 65 -21.54 3.72 -27.67
C PHE A 65 -23.04 4.03 -27.50
N LYS A 66 -23.63 3.76 -26.32
CA LYS A 66 -25.01 4.15 -25.98
C LYS A 66 -25.22 5.64 -26.19
N MET A 67 -24.30 6.47 -25.72
CA MET A 67 -24.40 7.94 -25.82
C MET A 67 -24.37 8.40 -27.27
N VAL A 68 -23.45 7.83 -28.06
CA VAL A 68 -23.36 8.11 -29.50
C VAL A 68 -24.64 7.69 -30.21
N LEU A 69 -25.17 6.49 -29.97
CA LEU A 69 -26.43 6.03 -30.57
C LEU A 69 -27.61 6.96 -30.26
N GLN A 70 -27.75 7.41 -29.02
CA GLN A 70 -28.85 8.28 -28.58
C GLN A 70 -28.77 9.69 -29.19
N LYS A 71 -27.57 10.26 -29.31
CA LYS A 71 -27.37 11.63 -29.82
C LYS A 71 -27.23 11.67 -31.33
N ALA A 72 -26.49 10.75 -31.94
CA ALA A 72 -26.31 10.65 -33.40
C ALA A 72 -27.65 10.41 -34.12
N GLY A 73 -28.56 9.61 -33.54
CA GLY A 73 -29.91 9.42 -34.09
C GLY A 73 -30.68 10.71 -34.29
N ARG A 74 -30.56 11.68 -33.36
CA ARG A 74 -31.22 12.99 -33.51
C ARG A 74 -30.66 13.78 -34.69
N PHE A 75 -29.34 13.73 -34.89
CA PHE A 75 -28.70 14.42 -36.01
C PHE A 75 -29.05 13.82 -37.37
N LEU A 76 -29.11 12.49 -37.46
CA LEU A 76 -29.46 11.79 -38.70
C LEU A 76 -30.93 12.03 -39.12
N VAL A 77 -31.86 11.99 -38.15
CA VAL A 77 -33.29 12.28 -38.41
C VAL A 77 -33.50 13.74 -38.83
N SER A 78 -32.78 14.69 -38.22
CA SER A 78 -32.89 16.11 -38.57
C SER A 78 -32.40 16.38 -39.99
N SER A 79 -31.29 15.77 -40.42
CA SER A 79 -30.79 15.89 -41.80
C SER A 79 -31.71 15.23 -42.83
N ASN A 80 -32.36 14.11 -42.50
CA ASN A 80 -33.30 13.44 -43.40
C ASN A 80 -34.61 14.20 -43.57
N SER A 81 -35.07 14.96 -42.57
CA SER A 81 -36.26 15.83 -42.73
C SER A 81 -36.05 16.94 -43.77
N HIS A 82 -34.81 17.44 -43.92
CA HIS A 82 -34.45 18.40 -44.98
C HIS A 82 -34.31 17.76 -46.37
N LEU A 83 -34.04 16.45 -46.45
CA LEU A 83 -33.86 15.72 -47.72
C LEU A 83 -35.13 14.99 -48.18
N ALA A 84 -36.15 14.87 -47.32
CA ALA A 84 -37.40 14.19 -47.61
C ALA A 84 -38.31 15.01 -48.54
N GLU A 85 -38.21 16.34 -48.56
CA GLU A 85 -38.98 17.18 -49.49
C GLU A 85 -38.52 17.07 -50.96
N GLU A 86 -37.31 16.55 -51.24
CA GLU A 86 -36.77 16.42 -52.60
C GLU A 86 -36.88 15.01 -53.22
N ARG A 87 -37.37 14.00 -52.49
CA ARG A 87 -37.21 12.57 -52.89
C ARG A 87 -38.46 11.81 -53.33
N GLU A 88 -39.62 12.45 -53.49
CA GLU A 88 -40.84 11.74 -53.94
C GLU A 88 -40.88 11.36 -55.44
N LEU A 89 -39.77 11.48 -56.17
CA LEU A 89 -39.73 11.29 -57.63
C LEU A 89 -38.52 10.46 -58.11
N ASN A 90 -38.26 9.29 -57.52
CA ASN A 90 -37.66 8.20 -58.31
C ASN A 90 -37.70 6.81 -57.64
N ASP A 91 -38.62 6.02 -58.18
CA ASP A 91 -38.43 4.67 -58.68
C ASP A 91 -38.38 3.44 -57.75
N HIS A 92 -39.32 2.57 -58.09
CA HIS A 92 -39.43 1.17 -57.72
C HIS A 92 -38.32 0.34 -58.39
N VAL A 93 -37.96 -0.82 -57.81
CA VAL A 93 -37.83 -2.15 -58.47
C VAL A 93 -37.13 -3.15 -57.53
N TYR A 94 -37.58 -4.40 -57.63
CA TYR A 94 -37.50 -5.55 -56.73
C TYR A 94 -36.17 -6.34 -56.68
N SER A 95 -36.08 -7.18 -55.63
CA SER A 95 -35.51 -8.56 -55.57
C SER A 95 -34.13 -8.73 -54.93
N SER A 96 -33.74 -9.84 -54.30
CA SER A 96 -34.29 -10.86 -53.36
C SER A 96 -33.09 -11.81 -53.07
N ASP A 97 -33.02 -12.41 -51.88
CA ASP A 97 -32.30 -13.66 -51.50
C ASP A 97 -30.74 -13.61 -51.44
N ASP A 98 -29.99 -14.31 -50.56
CA ASP A 98 -30.26 -15.33 -49.53
C ASP A 98 -29.07 -15.48 -48.51
N TYR A 99 -29.40 -16.07 -47.35
CA TYR A 99 -28.72 -16.85 -46.29
C TYR A 99 -27.20 -16.88 -45.89
N ALA A 100 -26.99 -16.81 -44.55
CA ALA A 100 -26.02 -17.42 -43.58
C ALA A 100 -24.48 -17.39 -43.85
N ASP A 101 -23.55 -17.26 -42.89
CA ASP A 101 -23.51 -17.67 -41.48
C ASP A 101 -22.41 -16.89 -40.67
N THR A 102 -22.49 -17.08 -39.35
CA THR A 102 -21.68 -16.70 -38.17
C THR A 102 -20.19 -16.32 -38.31
N ALA A 103 -19.87 -15.04 -38.02
CA ALA A 103 -18.55 -14.56 -37.56
C ALA A 103 -18.69 -13.18 -36.88
N SER A 104 -17.87 -12.91 -35.86
CA SER A 104 -17.85 -11.75 -34.94
C SER A 104 -18.42 -10.42 -35.49
N LEU A 105 -19.49 -9.94 -34.84
CA LEU A 105 -20.38 -8.85 -35.28
C LEU A 105 -19.68 -7.47 -35.43
N LEU A 106 -18.58 -7.25 -34.70
CA LEU A 106 -17.83 -5.98 -34.72
C LEU A 106 -16.86 -5.84 -35.90
N GLU A 107 -16.35 -6.94 -36.47
CA GLU A 107 -15.43 -6.88 -37.61
C GLU A 107 -16.16 -6.89 -38.96
N LYS A 108 -17.36 -7.47 -39.02
CA LYS A 108 -18.09 -7.67 -40.28
C LYS A 108 -18.68 -6.37 -40.85
N GLU A 109 -19.07 -5.42 -39.99
CA GLU A 109 -19.55 -4.10 -40.41
C GLU A 109 -18.45 -3.22 -41.06
N MET A 110 -17.17 -3.58 -40.89
CA MET A 110 -16.07 -2.83 -41.50
C MET A 110 -15.90 -3.15 -43.00
N ARG A 111 -16.57 -4.19 -43.54
CA ARG A 111 -16.31 -4.69 -44.91
C ARG A 111 -17.52 -4.88 -45.82
N SER A 112 -18.77 -4.83 -45.35
CA SER A 112 -19.95 -5.02 -46.23
C SER A 112 -20.82 -3.76 -46.32
N GLY A 113 -20.47 -2.86 -47.24
CA GLY A 113 -21.37 -1.83 -47.74
C GLY A 113 -21.70 -2.10 -49.21
N LEU A 114 -22.95 -2.47 -49.49
CA LEU A 114 -23.52 -2.54 -50.83
C LEU A 114 -23.37 -1.17 -51.54
N PRO A 115 -22.96 -1.11 -52.84
CA PRO A 115 -22.76 0.14 -53.53
C PRO A 115 -24.10 0.72 -54.06
N ASN A 116 -24.25 2.05 -53.91
CA ASN A 116 -25.36 2.93 -54.34
C ASN A 116 -26.56 2.92 -53.37
N GLN A 117 -27.06 4.04 -52.82
CA GLN A 117 -27.15 5.41 -53.33
C GLN A 117 -27.11 6.46 -52.20
N SER A 118 -26.08 7.34 -52.22
CA SER A 118 -26.05 8.76 -51.79
C SER A 118 -24.59 9.15 -51.50
N GLY A 119 -24.11 10.23 -52.11
CA GLY A 119 -22.69 10.62 -52.04
C GLY A 119 -22.24 11.17 -50.67
N LEU A 120 -23.12 11.17 -49.68
CA LEU A 120 -22.95 11.84 -48.40
C LEU A 120 -22.88 10.78 -47.30
N ARG A 121 -21.68 10.62 -46.74
CA ARG A 121 -21.36 9.64 -45.70
C ARG A 121 -21.15 10.39 -44.38
N PHE A 122 -21.25 9.68 -43.26
CA PHE A 122 -20.96 10.28 -41.97
C PHE A 122 -20.05 9.41 -41.10
N ILE A 123 -19.40 10.05 -40.14
CA ILE A 123 -18.68 9.41 -39.04
C ILE A 123 -19.23 9.99 -37.74
N SER A 124 -19.58 9.11 -36.81
CA SER A 124 -20.03 9.46 -35.47
C SER A 124 -19.00 9.00 -34.44
N GLY A 125 -18.86 9.78 -33.37
CA GLY A 125 -17.95 9.44 -32.28
C GLY A 125 -18.11 10.32 -31.06
N ILE A 126 -17.23 10.11 -30.10
CA ILE A 126 -17.17 10.85 -28.85
C ILE A 126 -15.76 11.41 -28.64
N ILE A 127 -15.67 12.61 -28.05
CA ILE A 127 -14.41 13.29 -27.79
C ILE A 127 -14.54 14.20 -26.56
N SER A 128 -13.45 14.32 -25.79
CA SER A 128 -13.42 15.18 -24.61
C SER A 128 -13.71 16.64 -24.96
N LYS A 129 -14.61 17.27 -24.19
CA LYS A 129 -15.10 18.64 -24.42
C LYS A 129 -13.99 19.69 -24.55
N SER A 130 -12.88 19.51 -23.85
CA SER A 130 -11.72 20.40 -23.90
C SER A 130 -11.02 20.45 -25.27
N LYS A 131 -11.14 19.38 -26.07
CA LYS A 131 -10.44 19.22 -27.36
C LYS A 131 -11.29 19.61 -28.57
N VAL A 132 -12.61 19.68 -28.41
CA VAL A 132 -13.60 19.85 -29.49
C VAL A 132 -13.29 21.01 -30.42
N LEU A 133 -13.01 22.22 -29.90
CA LEU A 133 -12.76 23.40 -30.73
C LEU A 133 -11.52 23.26 -31.63
N ARG A 134 -10.47 22.57 -31.13
CA ARG A 134 -9.25 22.32 -31.91
C ARG A 134 -9.49 21.23 -32.95
N PHE A 135 -10.28 20.22 -32.58
CA PHE A 135 -10.68 19.11 -33.43
C PHE A 135 -11.51 19.60 -34.64
N GLU A 136 -12.55 20.39 -34.40
CA GLU A 136 -13.41 20.97 -35.45
C GLU A 136 -12.59 21.82 -36.45
N ARG A 137 -11.71 22.70 -35.95
CA ARG A 137 -10.84 23.52 -36.81
C ARG A 137 -9.90 22.67 -37.67
N MET A 138 -9.37 21.57 -37.12
CA MET A 138 -8.49 20.68 -37.87
C MET A 138 -9.26 19.94 -38.96
N LEU A 139 -10.46 19.43 -38.65
CA LEU A 139 -11.35 18.81 -39.63
C LEU A 139 -11.70 19.78 -40.76
N PHE A 140 -12.09 21.01 -40.41
CA PHE A 140 -12.44 22.05 -41.38
C PHE A 140 -11.28 22.37 -42.33
N ARG A 141 -10.07 22.53 -41.78
CA ARG A 141 -8.86 22.80 -42.58
C ARG A 141 -8.49 21.63 -43.50
N ALA A 142 -8.52 20.40 -43.00
CA ALA A 142 -8.13 19.22 -43.75
C ALA A 142 -9.10 18.86 -44.90
N THR A 143 -10.38 19.17 -44.70
CA THR A 143 -11.47 18.98 -45.69
C THR A 143 -11.72 20.22 -46.56
N ARG A 144 -10.99 21.32 -46.33
CA ARG A 144 -11.16 22.62 -47.01
C ARG A 144 -12.59 23.18 -46.89
N GLY A 145 -13.23 22.94 -45.74
CA GLY A 145 -14.60 23.36 -45.46
C GLY A 145 -15.69 22.47 -46.04
N ASN A 146 -15.35 21.38 -46.74
CA ASN A 146 -16.31 20.45 -47.33
C ASN A 146 -16.77 19.37 -46.33
N MET A 147 -17.17 19.78 -45.13
CA MET A 147 -17.71 18.91 -44.09
C MET A 147 -18.75 19.64 -43.24
N LEU A 148 -19.77 18.91 -42.77
CA LEU A 148 -20.74 19.42 -41.81
C LEU A 148 -20.49 18.76 -40.46
N PHE A 149 -20.22 19.58 -39.43
CA PHE A 149 -19.92 19.13 -38.07
C PHE A 149 -21.09 19.41 -37.14
N ASN A 150 -21.70 18.36 -36.60
CA ASN A 150 -22.72 18.44 -35.57
C ASN A 150 -22.16 17.92 -34.25
N GLN A 151 -22.48 18.60 -33.15
CA GLN A 151 -22.03 18.23 -31.81
C GLN A 151 -23.16 18.35 -30.79
N ALA A 152 -23.19 17.44 -29.81
CA ALA A 152 -24.07 17.50 -28.65
C ALA A 152 -23.30 17.10 -27.38
N LEU A 153 -23.68 17.72 -26.27
CA LEU A 153 -23.17 17.32 -24.96
C LEU A 153 -23.69 15.91 -24.61
N ALA A 154 -22.78 15.08 -24.12
CA ALA A 154 -23.08 13.75 -23.64
C ALA A 154 -23.79 13.86 -22.27
N ASP A 155 -24.90 13.15 -22.07
CA ASP A 155 -25.79 13.34 -20.90
C ASP A 155 -25.20 12.82 -19.57
N GLU A 156 -24.28 11.87 -19.64
CA GLU A 156 -23.65 11.20 -18.50
C GLU A 156 -22.15 11.48 -18.51
N ARG A 157 -21.57 11.78 -17.35
CA ARG A 157 -20.12 11.96 -17.23
C ARG A 157 -19.46 10.59 -17.12
N ILE A 158 -18.58 10.29 -18.06
CA ILE A 158 -17.83 9.04 -18.08
C ILE A 158 -16.64 9.16 -17.12
N LEU A 159 -16.39 8.10 -16.36
CA LEU A 159 -15.27 8.05 -15.43
C LEU A 159 -14.03 7.62 -16.21
N ASP A 160 -13.02 8.47 -16.25
CA ASP A 160 -11.77 8.15 -16.93
C ASP A 160 -11.10 6.95 -16.23
N PRO A 161 -10.78 5.86 -16.94
CA PRO A 161 -10.10 4.70 -16.38
C PRO A 161 -8.76 5.03 -15.70
N ILE A 162 -8.12 6.14 -16.06
CA ILE A 162 -6.79 6.52 -15.55
C ILE A 162 -6.88 7.63 -14.50
N SER A 163 -7.67 8.68 -14.75
CA SER A 163 -7.75 9.85 -13.86
C SER A 163 -8.68 9.65 -12.66
N THR A 164 -9.62 8.70 -12.71
CA THR A 164 -10.73 8.58 -11.73
C THR A 164 -11.63 9.84 -11.67
N GLU A 165 -11.35 10.85 -12.49
CA GLU A 165 -12.15 12.05 -12.65
C GLU A 165 -13.26 11.84 -13.68
N ARG A 166 -14.37 12.53 -13.47
CA ARG A 166 -15.52 12.54 -14.38
C ARG A 166 -15.26 13.54 -15.50
N ILE A 167 -14.93 13.05 -16.69
CA ILE A 167 -14.68 13.91 -17.85
C ILE A 167 -16.01 14.23 -18.55
N GLU A 168 -16.16 15.49 -18.95
CA GLU A 168 -17.27 15.90 -19.82
C GLU A 168 -16.91 15.57 -21.27
N GLU A 169 -17.68 14.65 -21.84
CA GLU A 169 -17.53 14.18 -23.20
C GLU A 169 -18.56 14.84 -24.14
N MET A 170 -18.23 14.93 -25.42
CA MET A 170 -19.08 15.51 -26.47
C MET A 170 -19.25 14.50 -27.59
N VAL A 171 -20.50 14.22 -27.96
CA VAL A 171 -20.81 13.39 -29.12
C VAL A 171 -20.76 14.26 -30.36
N PHE A 172 -20.14 13.77 -31.42
CA PHE A 172 -20.09 14.45 -32.72
C PHE A 172 -20.57 13.55 -33.86
N VAL A 173 -21.05 14.19 -34.92
CA VAL A 173 -21.35 13.57 -36.22
C VAL A 173 -20.76 14.47 -37.31
N VAL A 174 -19.89 13.91 -38.14
CA VAL A 174 -19.27 14.61 -39.28
C VAL A 174 -19.83 14.05 -40.57
N PHE A 175 -20.54 14.86 -41.35
CA PHE A 175 -20.94 14.49 -42.71
C PHE A 175 -19.89 14.95 -43.71
N PHE A 176 -19.56 14.10 -44.68
CA PHE A 176 -18.56 14.35 -45.71
C PHE A 176 -18.89 13.61 -47.00
N SER A 177 -18.20 13.96 -48.08
CA SER A 177 -18.25 13.24 -49.35
C SER A 177 -16.85 12.82 -49.80
N GLY A 178 -16.76 11.64 -50.42
CA GLY A 178 -15.51 11.10 -50.98
C GLY A 178 -14.64 10.30 -50.00
N GLU A 179 -13.95 9.29 -50.52
CA GLU A 179 -13.11 8.37 -49.73
C GLU A 179 -11.88 9.07 -49.13
N GLN A 180 -11.27 10.01 -49.85
CA GLN A 180 -10.11 10.75 -49.34
C GLN A 180 -10.44 11.61 -48.11
N ALA A 181 -11.67 12.14 -48.02
CA ALA A 181 -12.13 12.87 -46.85
C ALA A 181 -12.29 11.92 -45.66
N LYS A 182 -12.89 10.74 -45.88
CA LYS A 182 -13.03 9.68 -44.86
C LYS A 182 -11.68 9.35 -44.22
N THR A 183 -10.66 9.04 -45.02
CA THR A 183 -9.33 8.66 -44.51
C THR A 183 -8.69 9.79 -43.71
N LYS A 184 -8.84 11.05 -44.14
CA LYS A 184 -8.33 12.22 -43.41
C LYS A 184 -9.05 12.41 -42.07
N ILE A 185 -10.39 12.30 -42.06
CA ILE A 185 -11.21 12.47 -40.86
C ILE A 185 -10.85 11.39 -39.83
N LEU A 186 -10.77 10.12 -40.25
CA LEU A 186 -10.41 9.01 -39.35
C LEU A 186 -9.02 9.20 -38.72
N ARG A 187 -8.02 9.64 -39.50
CA ARG A 187 -6.68 9.96 -38.98
C ARG A 187 -6.69 11.10 -37.96
N ILE A 188 -7.57 12.10 -38.16
CA ILE A 188 -7.73 13.21 -37.22
C ILE A 188 -8.44 12.72 -35.94
N CYS A 189 -9.44 11.84 -36.06
CA CYS A 189 -10.07 11.21 -34.89
C CYS A 189 -9.04 10.46 -34.05
N GLU A 190 -8.21 9.62 -34.67
CA GLU A 190 -7.14 8.88 -34.00
C GLU A 190 -6.12 9.83 -33.32
N ALA A 191 -5.67 10.88 -34.01
CA ALA A 191 -4.70 11.84 -33.47
C ALA A 191 -5.21 12.64 -32.26
N PHE A 192 -6.53 12.86 -32.17
CA PHE A 192 -7.14 13.57 -31.04
C PHE A 192 -7.61 12.64 -29.91
N GLY A 193 -7.55 11.31 -30.13
CA GLY A 193 -8.06 10.28 -29.22
C GLY A 193 -9.59 10.25 -29.17
N ALA A 194 -10.25 10.45 -30.30
CA ALA A 194 -11.70 10.39 -30.42
C ALA A 194 -12.15 8.97 -30.80
N ASN A 195 -13.02 8.37 -29.99
CA ASN A 195 -13.55 7.03 -30.23
C ASN A 195 -14.72 7.12 -31.21
N CYS A 196 -14.63 6.41 -32.34
CA CYS A 196 -15.64 6.42 -33.39
C CYS A 196 -16.49 5.15 -33.32
N TYR A 197 -17.80 5.31 -33.46
CA TYR A 197 -18.75 4.20 -33.36
C TYR A 197 -19.68 4.14 -34.57
N PRO A 198 -19.97 2.95 -35.10
CA PRO A 198 -20.89 2.79 -36.22
C PRO A 198 -22.33 3.02 -35.76
N VAL A 199 -23.06 3.89 -36.47
CA VAL A 199 -24.49 4.13 -36.21
C VAL A 199 -25.25 3.78 -37.48
N PRO A 200 -26.19 2.81 -37.44
CA PRO A 200 -27.03 2.50 -38.60
C PRO A 200 -27.91 3.69 -39.01
N GLU A 201 -28.09 3.88 -40.32
CA GLU A 201 -29.00 4.90 -40.86
C GLU A 201 -30.48 4.51 -40.67
N ASP A 202 -30.76 3.20 -40.67
CA ASP A 202 -32.10 2.66 -40.50
C ASP A 202 -32.55 2.78 -39.03
N ILE A 203 -33.63 3.53 -38.81
CA ILE A 203 -34.22 3.78 -37.49
C ILE A 203 -34.61 2.47 -36.80
N THR A 204 -35.06 1.45 -37.54
CA THR A 204 -35.47 0.17 -36.96
C THR A 204 -34.27 -0.61 -36.42
N LYS A 205 -33.20 -0.70 -37.21
CA LYS A 205 -31.90 -1.29 -36.81
C LYS A 205 -31.26 -0.52 -35.67
N GLN A 206 -31.30 0.82 -35.71
CA GLN A 206 -30.79 1.66 -34.64
C GLN A 206 -31.52 1.42 -33.31
N ARG A 207 -32.86 1.30 -33.33
CA ARG A 207 -33.66 0.98 -32.14
C ARG A 207 -33.33 -0.42 -31.60
N GLN A 208 -33.11 -1.40 -32.48
CA GLN A 208 -32.71 -2.75 -32.07
C GLN A 208 -31.33 -2.75 -31.40
N LEU A 209 -30.35 -2.11 -32.03
CA LEU A 209 -28.99 -1.99 -31.52
C LEU A 209 -28.95 -1.25 -30.17
N THR A 210 -29.74 -0.18 -30.03
CA THR A 210 -29.88 0.54 -28.75
C THR A 210 -30.41 -0.37 -27.64
N ARG A 211 -31.43 -1.20 -27.94
CA ARG A 211 -31.97 -2.17 -26.97
C ARG A 211 -30.93 -3.23 -26.58
N GLU A 212 -30.18 -3.74 -27.55
CA GLU A 212 -29.10 -4.71 -27.30
C GLU A 212 -27.99 -4.12 -26.42
N VAL A 213 -27.52 -2.91 -26.73
CA VAL A 213 -26.49 -2.20 -25.96
C VAL A 213 -26.96 -1.94 -24.52
N LEU A 214 -28.21 -1.49 -24.33
CA LEU A 214 -28.76 -1.29 -22.99
C LEU A 214 -28.86 -2.59 -22.18
N SER A 215 -29.26 -3.69 -22.83
CA SER A 215 -29.30 -5.02 -22.18
C SER A 215 -27.90 -5.46 -21.73
N ARG A 216 -26.89 -5.34 -22.61
CA ARG A 216 -25.50 -5.69 -22.28
C ARG A 216 -24.92 -4.80 -21.19
N LEU A 217 -25.23 -3.51 -21.18
CA LEU A 217 -24.82 -2.60 -20.10
C LEU A 217 -25.36 -3.03 -18.74
N SER A 218 -26.65 -3.39 -18.68
CA SER A 218 -27.26 -3.88 -17.44
C SER A 218 -26.64 -5.19 -16.94
N GLU A 219 -26.28 -6.10 -17.86
CA GLU A 219 -25.61 -7.36 -17.53
C GLU A 219 -24.18 -7.13 -17.00
N LEU A 220 -23.43 -6.24 -17.66
CA LEU A 220 -22.07 -5.85 -17.25
C LEU A 220 -22.08 -5.15 -15.89
N GLU A 221 -23.05 -4.28 -15.64
CA GLU A 221 -23.23 -3.61 -14.34
C GLU A 221 -23.47 -4.63 -13.22
N ALA A 222 -24.39 -5.58 -13.42
CA ALA A 222 -24.65 -6.65 -12.46
C ALA A 222 -23.41 -7.53 -12.21
N THR A 223 -22.61 -7.79 -13.26
CA THR A 223 -21.36 -8.56 -13.18
C THR A 223 -20.28 -7.80 -12.43
N LEU A 224 -20.12 -6.50 -12.68
CA LEU A 224 -19.18 -5.63 -11.95
C LEU A 224 -19.55 -5.56 -10.46
N ASP A 225 -20.84 -5.42 -10.15
CA ASP A 225 -21.32 -5.41 -8.77
C ASP A 225 -21.08 -6.75 -8.07
N ALA A 226 -21.30 -7.87 -8.77
CA ALA A 226 -20.96 -9.20 -8.25
C ALA A 226 -19.45 -9.34 -8.01
N GLY A 227 -18.61 -8.82 -8.91
CA GLY A 227 -17.16 -8.79 -8.77
C GLY A 227 -16.70 -7.96 -7.57
N ILE A 228 -17.28 -6.78 -7.35
CA ILE A 228 -17.00 -5.94 -6.18
C ILE A 228 -17.35 -6.67 -4.88
N ARG A 229 -18.52 -7.33 -4.83
CA ARG A 229 -18.93 -8.14 -3.67
C ARG A 229 -17.98 -9.30 -3.41
N HIS A 230 -17.58 -10.01 -4.47
CA HIS A 230 -16.64 -11.13 -4.37
C HIS A 230 -15.28 -10.67 -3.85
N ARG A 231 -14.73 -9.58 -4.41
CA ARG A 231 -13.49 -8.95 -3.96
C ARG A 231 -13.56 -8.52 -2.50
N ASN A 232 -14.64 -7.85 -2.09
CA ASN A 232 -14.82 -7.39 -0.72
C ASN A 232 -14.91 -8.57 0.26
N LYS A 233 -15.56 -9.67 -0.13
CA LYS A 233 -15.61 -10.90 0.68
C LYS A 233 -14.22 -11.51 0.86
N ALA A 234 -13.41 -11.62 -0.20
CA ALA A 234 -12.04 -12.11 -0.13
C ALA A 234 -11.17 -11.22 0.79
N LEU A 235 -11.30 -9.89 0.66
CA LEU A 235 -10.59 -8.93 1.51
C LEU A 235 -11.01 -9.00 2.98
N SER A 236 -12.31 -9.18 3.27
CA SER A 236 -12.80 -9.36 4.65
C SER A 236 -12.27 -10.64 5.29
N ASN A 237 -12.16 -11.74 4.52
CA ASN A 237 -11.55 -12.97 5.02
C ASN A 237 -10.08 -12.74 5.42
N ILE A 238 -9.31 -12.07 4.57
CA ILE A 238 -7.90 -11.73 4.83
C ILE A 238 -7.76 -10.78 6.02
N GLU A 239 -8.63 -9.76 6.12
CA GLU A 239 -8.59 -8.75 7.18
C GLU A 239 -8.64 -9.40 8.57
N SER A 240 -9.52 -10.38 8.76
CA SER A 240 -9.71 -11.06 10.05
C SER A 240 -8.43 -11.71 10.61
N GLN A 241 -7.49 -12.10 9.74
CA GLN A 241 -6.26 -12.80 10.11
C GLN A 241 -4.99 -11.98 9.88
N LEU A 242 -5.10 -10.85 9.18
CA LEU A 242 -3.95 -10.04 8.76
C LEU A 242 -3.06 -9.64 9.94
N ALA A 243 -3.66 -9.27 11.08
CA ALA A 243 -2.91 -8.91 12.29
C ALA A 243 -2.09 -10.09 12.85
N LYS A 244 -2.68 -11.29 12.88
CA LYS A 244 -2.01 -12.53 13.33
C LYS A 244 -0.84 -12.86 12.40
N TRP A 245 -1.08 -12.85 11.08
CA TRP A 245 -0.05 -13.11 10.07
C TRP A 245 1.09 -12.09 10.13
N MET A 246 0.79 -10.80 10.27
CA MET A 246 1.81 -9.76 10.39
C MET A 246 2.69 -9.95 11.63
N SER A 247 2.10 -10.19 12.79
CA SER A 247 2.86 -10.41 14.03
C SER A 247 3.75 -11.64 13.93
N ARG A 248 3.23 -12.71 13.33
CA ARG A 248 3.99 -13.94 13.11
C ARG A 248 5.18 -13.74 12.17
N VAL A 249 4.95 -13.18 10.98
CA VAL A 249 6.02 -12.94 10.00
C VAL A 249 7.07 -11.98 10.55
N ARG A 250 6.68 -10.96 11.33
CA ARG A 250 7.65 -10.08 12.02
C ARG A 250 8.49 -10.84 13.06
N ARG A 251 7.86 -11.70 13.86
CA ARG A 251 8.56 -12.52 14.85
C ARG A 251 9.54 -13.48 14.19
N GLU A 252 9.11 -14.21 13.15
CA GLU A 252 10.00 -15.12 12.42
C GLU A 252 11.15 -14.36 11.76
N LYS A 253 10.87 -13.23 11.12
CA LYS A 253 11.92 -12.39 10.55
C LYS A 253 12.94 -11.98 11.63
N ALA A 254 12.49 -11.54 12.80
CA ALA A 254 13.38 -11.19 13.89
C ALA A 254 14.23 -12.38 14.37
N VAL A 255 13.66 -13.59 14.41
CA VAL A 255 14.42 -14.81 14.72
C VAL A 255 15.52 -15.04 13.68
N TYR A 256 15.20 -15.02 12.37
CA TYR A 256 16.21 -15.19 11.33
C TYR A 256 17.26 -14.07 11.32
N ASP A 257 16.85 -12.83 11.57
CA ASP A 257 17.77 -11.69 11.70
C ASP A 257 18.75 -11.92 12.88
N THR A 258 18.26 -12.46 14.01
CA THR A 258 19.14 -12.83 15.15
C THR A 258 20.03 -14.03 14.86
N LEU A 259 19.52 -15.07 14.18
CA LEU A 259 20.32 -16.25 13.79
C LEU A 259 21.44 -15.86 12.83
N ASN A 260 21.21 -14.87 11.96
CA ASN A 260 22.21 -14.36 11.02
C ASN A 260 23.35 -13.59 11.71
N MET A 261 23.16 -13.16 12.96
CA MET A 261 24.24 -12.58 13.77
C MET A 261 25.12 -13.65 14.46
N LEU A 262 24.70 -14.91 14.45
CA LEU A 262 25.44 -16.01 15.05
C LEU A 262 26.44 -16.61 14.06
N ASN A 263 27.54 -17.13 14.57
CA ASN A 263 28.55 -17.80 13.75
C ASN A 263 28.18 -19.28 13.56
N PHE A 264 28.34 -19.82 12.36
CA PHE A 264 28.02 -21.22 12.07
C PHE A 264 29.28 -22.09 12.10
N ASP A 265 29.36 -23.00 13.08
CA ASP A 265 30.40 -24.03 13.16
C ASP A 265 30.02 -25.22 12.26
N VAL A 266 30.68 -25.31 11.11
CA VAL A 266 30.51 -26.36 10.09
C VAL A 266 30.83 -27.75 10.64
N THR A 267 31.74 -27.86 11.61
CA THR A 267 32.22 -29.15 12.12
C THR A 267 31.19 -29.82 13.03
N LYS A 268 30.55 -29.03 13.88
CA LYS A 268 29.56 -29.52 14.86
C LYS A 268 28.12 -29.34 14.42
N LYS A 269 27.90 -28.65 13.28
CA LYS A 269 26.59 -28.13 12.88
C LYS A 269 25.96 -27.37 14.06
N CYS A 270 26.68 -26.42 14.64
CA CYS A 270 26.16 -25.61 15.73
C CYS A 270 26.35 -24.13 15.43
N LEU A 271 25.38 -23.31 15.79
CA LEU A 271 25.47 -21.86 15.81
C LEU A 271 26.10 -21.46 17.14
N VAL A 272 27.11 -20.61 17.09
CA VAL A 272 27.79 -20.06 18.26
C VAL A 272 27.55 -18.56 18.29
N GLY A 273 26.95 -18.10 19.38
CA GLY A 273 26.68 -16.68 19.63
C GLY A 273 27.35 -16.19 20.90
N GLU A 274 27.84 -14.97 20.87
CA GLU A 274 28.26 -14.21 22.04
C GLU A 274 27.25 -13.10 22.30
N GLY A 275 26.89 -12.91 23.58
CA GLY A 275 25.92 -11.88 23.96
C GLY A 275 26.08 -11.40 25.39
N TRP A 276 25.72 -10.14 25.59
CA TRP A 276 25.65 -9.53 26.91
C TRP A 276 24.33 -9.89 27.60
N CYS A 277 24.41 -10.34 28.85
CA CYS A 277 23.23 -10.58 29.67
C CYS A 277 23.42 -10.01 31.08
N PRO A 278 22.37 -9.46 31.71
CA PRO A 278 22.44 -9.04 33.09
C PRO A 278 22.65 -10.24 34.02
N ILE A 279 23.55 -10.11 35.01
CA ILE A 279 23.93 -11.21 35.92
C ILE A 279 22.71 -11.79 36.65
N PHE A 280 21.75 -10.95 37.04
CA PHE A 280 20.51 -11.37 37.72
C PHE A 280 19.56 -12.17 36.82
N ALA A 281 19.64 -12.02 35.49
CA ALA A 281 18.77 -12.69 34.52
C ALA A 281 19.34 -14.04 34.06
N LYS A 282 20.57 -14.38 34.47
CA LYS A 282 21.27 -15.61 34.06
C LYS A 282 20.44 -16.88 34.31
N THR A 283 19.81 -16.99 35.48
CA THR A 283 18.95 -18.14 35.84
C THR A 283 17.72 -18.23 34.95
N GLN A 284 17.05 -17.10 34.69
CA GLN A 284 15.87 -17.05 33.82
C GLN A 284 16.19 -17.46 32.38
N ILE A 285 17.34 -17.02 31.85
CA ILE A 285 17.82 -17.41 30.52
C ILE A 285 18.12 -18.91 30.50
N GLN A 286 18.79 -19.45 31.51
CA GLN A 286 19.10 -20.87 31.60
C GLN A 286 17.83 -21.74 31.65
N GLU A 287 16.83 -21.37 32.44
CA GLU A 287 15.54 -22.05 32.49
C GLU A 287 14.78 -21.98 31.15
N ALA A 288 14.80 -20.82 30.49
CA ALA A 288 14.17 -20.66 29.17
C ALA A 288 14.80 -21.57 28.11
N LEU A 289 16.12 -21.70 28.12
CA LEU A 289 16.85 -22.58 27.20
C LEU A 289 16.63 -24.06 27.52
N GLN A 290 16.61 -24.44 28.80
CA GLN A 290 16.27 -25.80 29.21
C GLN A 290 14.85 -26.19 28.76
N ARG A 291 13.88 -25.27 28.92
CA ARG A 291 12.52 -25.46 28.41
C ARG A 291 12.50 -25.59 26.89
N ALA A 292 13.29 -24.81 26.18
CA ALA A 292 13.41 -24.91 24.72
C ALA A 292 14.01 -26.26 24.28
N THR A 293 15.05 -26.75 24.96
CA THR A 293 15.64 -28.08 24.71
C THR A 293 14.62 -29.20 24.96
N PHE A 294 13.83 -29.10 26.03
CA PHE A 294 12.78 -30.07 26.32
C PHE A 294 11.71 -30.07 25.22
N ASN A 295 11.24 -28.88 24.83
CA ASN A 295 10.21 -28.75 23.80
C ASN A 295 10.69 -29.21 22.40
N SER A 296 11.98 -29.09 22.09
CA SER A 296 12.54 -29.52 20.81
C SER A 296 12.89 -31.01 20.75
N ASN A 297 12.73 -31.76 21.87
CA ASN A 297 13.15 -33.16 21.99
C ASN A 297 14.60 -33.41 21.54
N SER A 298 15.47 -32.40 21.64
CA SER A 298 16.88 -32.52 21.26
C SER A 298 17.66 -33.30 22.31
N GLN A 299 18.45 -34.29 21.86
CA GLN A 299 19.38 -35.03 22.73
C GLN A 299 20.57 -34.15 23.17
N VAL A 300 20.87 -33.10 22.41
CA VAL A 300 21.95 -32.16 22.71
C VAL A 300 21.36 -30.94 23.40
N GLY A 301 21.78 -30.72 24.64
CA GLY A 301 21.41 -29.54 25.41
C GLY A 301 22.10 -28.27 24.93
N ILE A 302 21.43 -27.14 25.11
CA ILE A 302 22.02 -25.82 24.84
C ILE A 302 23.04 -25.52 25.93
N ILE A 303 24.26 -25.21 25.55
CA ILE A 303 25.35 -24.90 26.48
C ILE A 303 25.46 -23.38 26.62
N ILE A 304 25.42 -22.90 27.87
CA ILE A 304 25.77 -21.54 28.27
C ILE A 304 27.15 -21.58 28.93
N HIS A 305 28.11 -20.85 28.36
CA HIS A 305 29.43 -20.70 28.97
C HIS A 305 29.74 -19.24 29.30
N THR A 306 30.17 -18.99 30.53
CA THR A 306 30.58 -17.66 31.00
C THR A 306 32.06 -17.38 30.66
N MET A 307 32.33 -16.33 29.89
CA MET A 307 33.66 -15.92 29.43
C MET A 307 34.06 -14.59 30.05
N ASP A 308 35.35 -14.36 30.24
CA ASP A 308 35.84 -13.05 30.66
C ASP A 308 35.98 -12.15 29.42
N ALA A 309 35.25 -11.04 29.41
CA ALA A 309 35.27 -10.10 28.31
C ALA A 309 36.43 -9.11 28.43
N VAL A 310 37.12 -8.84 27.32
CA VAL A 310 38.10 -7.75 27.21
C VAL A 310 37.41 -6.42 26.91
N GLU A 311 36.23 -6.46 26.29
CA GLU A 311 35.45 -5.29 25.91
C GLU A 311 34.58 -4.78 27.07
N SER A 312 34.30 -3.47 27.07
CA SER A 312 33.43 -2.86 28.06
C SER A 312 31.96 -3.27 27.84
N PRO A 313 31.27 -3.82 28.84
CA PRO A 313 29.86 -4.21 28.71
C PRO A 313 28.94 -3.00 28.49
N PRO A 314 27.77 -3.21 27.87
CA PRO A 314 26.75 -2.18 27.72
C PRO A 314 26.14 -1.79 29.07
N THR A 315 25.77 -0.53 29.21
CA THR A 315 25.07 0.00 30.39
C THR A 315 23.59 -0.32 30.31
N PHE A 316 23.05 -0.98 31.33
CA PHE A 316 21.62 -1.25 31.47
C PHE A 316 21.06 -0.60 32.74
N VAL A 317 20.09 0.30 32.57
CA VAL A 317 19.40 0.97 33.67
C VAL A 317 17.97 0.44 33.77
N ARG A 318 17.58 -0.01 34.96
CA ARG A 318 16.18 -0.39 35.22
C ARG A 318 15.34 0.86 35.40
N THR A 319 14.40 1.07 34.49
CA THR A 319 13.42 2.17 34.56
C THR A 319 12.03 1.65 34.92
N ASN A 320 11.25 2.50 35.58
CA ASN A 320 9.81 2.32 35.80
C ASN A 320 9.06 3.30 34.89
N CYS A 321 7.73 3.17 34.77
CA CYS A 321 6.90 4.09 33.97
C CYS A 321 7.20 5.59 34.27
N PHE A 322 7.43 5.93 35.53
CA PHE A 322 7.78 7.29 35.94
C PHE A 322 9.22 7.69 35.60
N THR A 323 10.21 6.84 35.92
CA THR A 323 11.63 7.19 35.74
C THR A 323 12.10 7.07 34.29
N ASN A 324 11.34 6.37 33.43
CA ASN A 324 11.69 6.21 32.02
C ASN A 324 11.77 7.56 31.28
N ALA A 325 10.83 8.48 31.54
CA ALA A 325 10.85 9.79 30.89
C ALA A 325 12.10 10.60 31.26
N PHE A 326 12.53 10.58 32.52
CA PHE A 326 13.74 11.26 32.97
C PHE A 326 15.01 10.57 32.44
N GLN A 327 14.99 9.24 32.34
CA GLN A 327 16.09 8.49 31.74
C GLN A 327 16.25 8.83 30.26
N GLU A 328 15.15 8.90 29.49
CA GLU A 328 15.19 9.30 28.08
C GLU A 328 15.77 10.71 27.89
N ILE A 329 15.42 11.66 28.78
CA ILE A 329 16.00 13.02 28.77
C ILE A 329 17.51 12.97 29.00
N VAL A 330 17.98 12.15 29.92
CA VAL A 330 19.42 12.00 30.21
C VAL A 330 20.15 11.29 29.07
N ASP A 331 19.59 10.18 28.58
CA ASP A 331 20.17 9.38 27.50
C ASP A 331 20.28 10.16 26.19
N ALA A 332 19.41 11.17 25.97
CA ALA A 332 19.50 12.09 24.85
C ALA A 332 20.79 12.94 24.84
N TYR A 333 21.37 13.23 26.01
CA TYR A 333 22.68 13.89 26.10
C TYR A 333 23.83 12.89 25.93
N GLY A 334 23.65 11.67 26.39
CA GLY A 334 24.61 10.59 26.21
C GLY A 334 24.37 9.45 27.20
N VAL A 335 24.71 8.24 26.76
CA VAL A 335 24.61 7.04 27.61
C VAL A 335 25.79 7.00 28.58
N ALA A 336 25.50 6.83 29.86
CA ALA A 336 26.52 6.71 30.91
C ALA A 336 27.42 5.49 30.69
N ARG A 337 28.69 5.59 31.11
CA ARG A 337 29.64 4.46 31.04
C ARG A 337 29.23 3.35 32.00
N TYR A 338 29.76 2.16 31.76
CA TYR A 338 29.49 1.02 32.62
C TYR A 338 29.92 1.30 34.07
N GLN A 339 29.04 1.02 35.02
CA GLN A 339 29.20 1.32 36.46
C GLN A 339 29.41 2.80 36.82
N GLU A 340 29.11 3.72 35.91
CA GLU A 340 29.05 5.15 36.22
C GLU A 340 27.79 5.50 37.01
N ALA A 341 27.87 6.53 37.85
CA ALA A 341 26.71 7.02 38.60
C ALA A 341 25.67 7.61 37.62
N ASN A 342 24.46 7.07 37.61
CA ASN A 342 23.40 7.54 36.73
C ASN A 342 22.86 8.92 37.20
N PRO A 343 23.03 10.00 36.40
CA PRO A 343 22.55 11.32 36.79
C PRO A 343 21.03 11.43 36.82
N ALA A 344 20.29 10.52 36.14
CA ALA A 344 18.83 10.56 36.08
C ALA A 344 18.16 10.54 37.47
N VAL A 345 18.77 9.87 38.45
CA VAL A 345 18.26 9.82 39.83
C VAL A 345 18.18 11.21 40.46
N TYR A 346 19.17 12.07 40.19
CA TYR A 346 19.16 13.45 40.67
C TYR A 346 18.24 14.32 39.80
N THR A 347 18.28 14.13 38.48
CA THR A 347 17.47 14.87 37.51
C THR A 347 15.98 14.79 37.82
N VAL A 348 15.47 13.66 38.35
CA VAL A 348 14.06 13.52 38.77
C VAL A 348 13.61 14.64 39.71
N ILE A 349 14.47 15.11 40.61
CA ILE A 349 14.15 16.17 41.59
C ILE A 349 14.67 17.52 41.10
N THR A 350 15.92 17.58 40.65
CA THR A 350 16.59 18.85 40.34
C THR A 350 16.02 19.49 39.08
N PHE A 351 15.62 18.71 38.07
CA PHE A 351 15.09 19.26 36.82
C PHE A 351 13.74 19.98 36.99
N PRO A 352 12.70 19.35 37.59
CA PRO A 352 11.46 20.07 37.87
C PRO A 352 11.64 21.25 38.82
N PHE A 353 12.56 21.14 39.79
CA PHE A 353 12.85 22.23 40.72
C PHE A 353 13.47 23.45 40.01
N LEU A 354 14.51 23.25 39.20
CA LEU A 354 15.13 24.33 38.44
C LEU A 354 14.15 24.94 37.43
N PHE A 355 13.30 24.12 36.80
CA PHE A 355 12.22 24.59 35.96
C PHE A 355 11.24 25.49 36.73
N ALA A 356 10.85 25.11 37.95
CA ALA A 356 9.94 25.89 38.78
C ALA A 356 10.53 27.25 39.20
N VAL A 357 11.84 27.32 39.48
CA VAL A 357 12.53 28.59 39.77
C VAL A 357 12.53 29.52 38.56
N MET A 358 12.76 28.99 37.36
CA MET A 358 12.78 29.79 36.13
C MET A 358 11.38 30.19 35.64
N PHE A 359 10.37 29.38 35.94
CA PHE A 359 8.99 29.53 35.45
C PHE A 359 8.01 29.87 36.60
N GLY A 360 8.49 30.60 37.60
CA GLY A 360 7.82 30.82 38.89
C GLY A 360 6.58 31.72 38.84
N ASP A 361 5.48 31.22 38.27
CA ASP A 361 4.16 31.85 38.27
C ASP A 361 3.09 30.83 38.71
N TRP A 362 2.30 31.19 39.72
CA TRP A 362 1.25 30.34 40.26
C TRP A 362 0.11 30.10 39.23
N GLY A 363 -0.29 31.11 38.46
CA GLY A 363 -1.34 30.95 37.45
C GLY A 363 -0.95 29.93 36.38
N HIS A 364 0.26 30.09 35.83
CA HIS A 364 0.81 29.15 34.85
C HIS A 364 1.07 27.76 35.46
N GLY A 365 1.51 27.69 36.72
CA GLY A 365 1.69 26.43 37.46
C GLY A 365 0.39 25.63 37.60
N ILE A 366 -0.73 26.30 37.91
CA ILE A 366 -2.06 25.65 37.96
C ILE A 366 -2.46 25.15 36.57
N CYS A 367 -2.25 25.93 35.52
CA CYS A 367 -2.54 25.50 34.14
C CYS A 367 -1.74 24.25 33.73
N LEU A 368 -0.44 24.21 34.04
CA LEU A 368 0.42 23.05 33.78
C LEU A 368 0.00 21.82 34.60
N LEU A 369 -0.42 22.02 35.86
CA LEU A 369 -0.94 20.94 36.69
C LEU A 369 -2.25 20.37 36.13
N LEU A 370 -3.19 21.22 35.71
CA LEU A 370 -4.44 20.78 35.09
C LEU A 370 -4.19 20.04 33.77
N GLY A 371 -3.28 20.55 32.94
CA GLY A 371 -2.89 19.90 31.68
C GLY A 371 -2.22 18.53 31.88
N SER A 372 -1.27 18.44 32.82
CA SER A 372 -0.60 17.17 33.15
C SER A 372 -1.56 16.15 33.76
N LEU A 373 -2.44 16.57 34.68
CA LEU A 373 -3.46 15.70 35.27
C LEU A 373 -4.44 15.18 34.21
N PHE A 374 -4.82 16.01 33.24
CA PHE A 374 -5.67 15.59 32.11
C PHE A 374 -4.99 14.52 31.24
N LEU A 375 -3.69 14.66 30.96
CA LEU A 375 -2.93 13.66 30.21
C LEU A 375 -2.80 12.34 30.97
N ILE A 376 -2.48 12.39 32.27
CA ILE A 376 -2.39 11.20 33.13
C ILE A 376 -3.76 10.51 33.21
N ALA A 377 -4.84 11.25 33.39
CA ALA A 377 -6.20 10.69 33.43
C ALA A 377 -6.61 10.00 32.11
N ARG A 378 -5.99 10.38 30.98
CA ARG A 378 -6.25 9.79 29.66
C ARG A 378 -5.14 8.86 29.16
N GLU A 379 -4.20 8.49 30.01
CA GLU A 379 -3.05 7.65 29.63
C GLU A 379 -3.50 6.34 28.97
N SER A 380 -4.50 5.66 29.53
CA SER A 380 -5.01 4.40 28.97
C SER A 380 -5.60 4.55 27.56
N LYS A 381 -6.28 5.67 27.31
CA LYS A 381 -6.90 5.98 26.02
C LYS A 381 -5.86 6.41 24.98
N LEU A 382 -4.86 7.18 25.38
CA LEU A 382 -3.77 7.66 24.51
C LEU A 382 -2.73 6.58 24.22
N GLY A 383 -2.41 5.74 25.21
CA GLY A 383 -1.50 4.61 25.06
C GLY A 383 -2.00 3.60 24.03
N SER A 384 -3.32 3.38 23.93
CA SER A 384 -3.93 2.52 22.91
C SER A 384 -3.83 3.09 21.48
N GLN A 385 -3.56 4.39 21.33
CA GLN A 385 -3.42 5.04 20.02
C GLN A 385 -1.96 5.10 19.54
N ARG A 386 -0.98 4.70 20.35
CA ARG A 386 0.43 4.64 19.95
C ARG A 386 0.57 3.56 18.85
N PRO A 387 0.85 3.92 17.59
CA PRO A 387 1.18 2.91 16.59
C PRO A 387 2.46 2.21 17.08
N ALA A 388 2.45 0.88 17.07
CA ALA A 388 3.60 0.04 17.41
C ALA A 388 4.76 0.33 16.44
N LEU A 389 5.51 1.39 16.71
CA LEU A 389 6.75 1.78 16.05
C LEU A 389 7.98 1.36 16.86
N ASP A 390 7.79 0.89 18.09
CA ASP A 390 8.88 0.42 18.93
C ASP A 390 9.10 -1.08 18.72
N GLY A 391 10.11 -1.40 17.92
CA GLY A 391 10.68 -2.74 17.79
C GLY A 391 11.49 -3.19 19.02
N SER A 392 11.40 -2.47 20.16
CA SER A 392 12.02 -2.90 21.42
C SER A 392 11.01 -3.69 22.25
N TRP A 393 11.27 -4.99 22.40
CA TRP A 393 10.57 -5.84 23.34
C TRP A 393 10.89 -5.40 24.77
N SER A 394 10.08 -4.52 25.34
CA SER A 394 10.02 -4.34 26.80
C SER A 394 9.22 -5.51 27.37
N ALA A 395 9.90 -6.42 28.06
CA ALA A 395 9.23 -7.51 28.79
C ALA A 395 8.19 -6.93 29.76
N PRO A 396 7.01 -7.57 29.90
CA PRO A 396 6.01 -7.10 30.86
C PRO A 396 6.55 -7.23 32.30
N PRO A 397 6.24 -6.30 33.21
CA PRO A 397 6.63 -6.43 34.61
C PRO A 397 5.91 -7.63 35.22
N LEU A 398 6.66 -8.54 35.85
CA LEU A 398 6.07 -9.57 36.71
C LEU A 398 5.32 -8.88 37.84
N SER A 399 4.00 -8.91 37.79
CA SER A 399 3.17 -8.78 38.99
C SER A 399 2.19 -9.94 39.05
N SER A 400 2.07 -10.44 40.27
CA SER A 400 1.31 -11.59 40.73
C SER A 400 -0.13 -11.64 40.24
N SER A 401 -0.57 -12.85 39.87
CA SER A 401 -1.92 -13.41 40.03
C SER A 401 -3.08 -12.42 40.04
N THR A 402 -3.92 -12.44 38.98
CA THR A 402 -5.38 -12.69 39.01
C THR A 402 -5.96 -12.46 37.60
N ALA A 403 -6.65 -13.45 37.04
CA ALA A 403 -7.60 -13.29 35.92
C ALA A 403 -9.03 -13.13 36.51
N PRO A 404 -10.12 -12.75 35.78
CA PRO A 404 -10.27 -12.53 34.33
C PRO A 404 -11.22 -11.35 33.90
N ARG A 405 -11.45 -11.24 32.56
CA ARG A 405 -12.68 -10.80 31.81
C ARG A 405 -12.64 -9.46 31.02
N HIS A 406 -12.50 -9.62 29.68
CA HIS A 406 -13.30 -9.09 28.54
C HIS A 406 -13.69 -7.59 28.39
N PRO A 407 -14.00 -7.11 27.16
CA PRO A 407 -13.31 -5.94 26.58
C PRO A 407 -14.26 -4.83 26.07
N SER A 408 -13.74 -3.64 25.77
CA SER A 408 -14.37 -2.75 24.77
C SER A 408 -13.47 -1.59 24.30
N ALA A 409 -13.55 -1.36 22.98
CA ALA A 409 -13.42 -0.08 22.26
C ALA A 409 -12.04 0.59 22.02
N LEU A 410 -11.49 0.35 20.81
CA LEU A 410 -11.16 1.28 19.70
C LEU A 410 -11.39 2.82 19.89
N PRO A 411 -10.94 3.72 18.97
CA PRO A 411 -9.71 3.80 18.14
C PRO A 411 -9.14 5.26 18.00
N LEU A 412 -8.32 5.50 16.94
CA LEU A 412 -8.05 6.74 16.13
C LEU A 412 -6.60 7.29 16.16
N THR A 413 -5.80 7.06 15.08
CA THR A 413 -5.38 7.96 13.95
C THR A 413 -4.29 8.99 14.32
N ALA A 414 -3.26 9.38 13.55
CA ALA A 414 -2.96 9.42 12.11
C ALA A 414 -1.39 9.56 11.95
N ALA A 415 -0.71 8.96 10.97
CA ALA A 415 -0.36 9.46 9.62
C ALA A 415 0.93 10.32 9.50
N ILE A 416 1.73 10.00 8.46
CA ILE A 416 2.42 10.87 7.46
C ILE A 416 3.90 10.48 7.17
N ASN A 417 4.12 10.27 5.87
CA ASN A 417 5.35 10.02 5.10
C ASN A 417 6.43 11.12 5.20
N ALA A 418 7.69 10.75 4.99
CA ALA A 418 8.59 11.48 4.08
C ALA A 418 9.77 10.61 3.59
N THR A 419 9.91 10.58 2.26
CA THR A 419 10.98 10.04 1.42
C THR A 419 12.20 10.96 1.39
N ARG A 420 13.42 10.41 1.27
CA ARG A 420 14.57 11.16 0.71
C ARG A 420 15.60 10.25 0.04
N GLU A 421 15.90 10.54 -1.21
CA GLU A 421 17.06 10.05 -1.97
C GLU A 421 18.22 11.07 -1.94
N PRO A 422 19.46 10.68 -2.34
CA PRO A 422 20.71 11.33 -1.94
C PRO A 422 21.40 12.16 -3.05
N GLN A 423 22.38 12.99 -2.67
CA GLN A 423 23.42 13.51 -3.59
C GLN A 423 24.80 13.67 -2.91
N PRO A 424 25.92 13.68 -3.69
CA PRO A 424 27.29 13.38 -3.22
C PRO A 424 28.26 14.60 -3.39
N PRO A 425 29.61 14.47 -3.49
CA PRO A 425 30.54 15.21 -2.61
C PRO A 425 31.37 16.28 -3.33
N THR A 426 32.03 17.17 -2.57
CA THR A 426 33.10 18.04 -3.10
C THR A 426 34.32 18.09 -2.18
N THR A 427 35.47 18.12 -2.85
CA THR A 427 36.86 18.01 -2.42
C THR A 427 37.51 19.38 -2.22
N SER A 428 38.47 19.51 -1.28
CA SER A 428 39.80 20.11 -1.56
C SER A 428 40.73 20.20 -0.34
N ARG A 429 41.86 19.48 -0.44
CA ARG A 429 43.27 19.78 -0.10
C ARG A 429 43.69 20.62 1.14
N SER A 430 44.62 20.00 1.89
CA SER A 430 45.63 20.49 2.86
C SER A 430 46.89 21.07 2.16
N PRO A 431 48.09 21.28 2.77
CA PRO A 431 48.55 21.25 4.18
C PRO A 431 49.54 22.40 4.60
N SER A 432 49.89 22.51 5.88
CA SER A 432 51.29 22.78 6.34
C SER A 432 51.44 22.68 7.87
N GLN A 433 52.50 21.97 8.27
CA GLN A 433 53.12 21.80 9.59
C GLN A 433 54.58 22.29 9.45
N PRO A 434 55.49 22.25 10.45
CA PRO A 434 55.36 22.16 11.92
C PRO A 434 56.33 23.12 12.67
N MET A 435 56.28 23.21 14.01
CA MET A 435 57.48 23.30 14.88
C MET A 435 57.14 23.15 16.37
N ALA A 436 57.86 22.24 17.04
CA ALA A 436 58.15 22.17 18.49
C ALA A 436 59.66 22.52 18.68
N PRO A 437 60.33 22.57 19.87
CA PRO A 437 60.03 21.87 21.15
C PRO A 437 60.46 22.60 22.48
N LEU A 438 60.49 21.81 23.58
CA LEU A 438 61.06 22.02 24.95
C LEU A 438 60.13 22.71 25.99
N SER A 439 59.95 22.26 27.25
CA SER A 439 60.79 21.45 28.17
C SER A 439 60.04 20.93 29.43
N ALA A 440 60.46 19.76 29.93
CA ALA A 440 60.58 19.21 31.31
C ALA A 440 59.66 19.60 32.53
N LEU A 441 58.94 18.58 33.05
CA LEU A 441 58.83 17.99 34.44
C LEU A 441 58.77 18.88 35.72
N PRO A 442 58.31 18.40 36.92
CA PRO A 442 57.94 17.02 37.33
C PRO A 442 56.60 16.85 38.12
N GLN A 443 56.23 15.58 38.36
CA GLN A 443 55.15 15.13 39.27
C GLN A 443 55.55 15.15 40.75
N PRO A 444 54.57 14.91 41.66
CA PRO A 444 54.82 14.05 42.81
C PRO A 444 53.85 12.86 42.92
N ILE A 445 54.40 11.80 43.50
CA ILE A 445 53.86 10.48 43.83
C ILE A 445 52.99 10.56 45.10
N SER A 446 51.86 9.82 45.13
CA SER A 446 51.46 9.10 46.35
C SER A 446 50.52 7.93 46.05
N THR A 447 50.99 6.76 46.47
CA THR A 447 50.36 5.45 46.65
C THR A 447 48.98 5.44 47.30
N THR A 448 48.07 4.56 46.86
CA THR A 448 47.34 3.59 47.72
C THR A 448 46.49 2.63 46.90
N GLY A 449 46.77 1.32 47.03
CA GLY A 449 45.82 0.21 47.18
C GLY A 449 44.67 0.04 46.17
N SER A 450 44.83 -0.92 45.26
CA SER A 450 43.73 -1.61 44.59
C SER A 450 42.82 -2.34 45.60
N PRO A 451 41.54 -2.51 45.26
CA PRO A 451 41.00 -3.86 45.20
C PRO A 451 40.49 -4.18 43.79
N LEU A 452 40.80 -5.39 43.32
CA LEU A 452 40.30 -5.97 42.07
C LEU A 452 38.77 -5.91 42.01
N PRO A 453 38.17 -5.50 40.87
CA PRO A 453 36.74 -5.70 40.66
C PRO A 453 36.45 -7.18 40.29
N PRO A 454 35.26 -7.71 40.61
CA PRO A 454 34.89 -9.09 40.28
C PRO A 454 34.76 -9.27 38.75
N SER A 455 35.17 -10.44 38.28
CA SER A 455 35.10 -10.88 36.89
C SER A 455 33.68 -10.74 36.32
N THR A 456 33.57 -10.16 35.12
CA THR A 456 32.30 -9.96 34.42
C THR A 456 32.23 -10.83 33.18
N THR A 457 31.05 -11.45 33.02
CA THR A 457 30.77 -12.68 32.27
C THR A 457 30.09 -12.40 30.93
N THR A 458 30.66 -12.91 29.83
CA THR A 458 30.06 -13.06 28.50
C THR A 458 29.46 -14.45 28.38
N THR A 459 28.25 -14.61 27.83
CA THR A 459 27.64 -15.94 27.66
C THR A 459 27.79 -16.40 26.21
N VAL A 460 28.40 -17.57 26.00
CA VAL A 460 28.36 -18.27 24.71
C VAL A 460 27.18 -19.21 24.67
N LEU A 461 26.36 -19.07 23.62
CA LEU A 461 25.25 -19.95 23.28
C LEU A 461 25.64 -20.80 22.08
N SER A 462 25.65 -22.12 22.26
CA SER A 462 25.78 -23.09 21.17
C SER A 462 24.39 -23.67 20.85
N LEU A 463 23.83 -23.34 19.68
CA LEU A 463 22.51 -23.77 19.19
C LEU A 463 22.68 -24.66 17.94
N ASN A 464 22.35 -25.95 18.02
CA ASN A 464 22.42 -26.86 16.87
C ASN A 464 21.18 -26.68 15.95
N PRO A 465 21.31 -26.34 14.65
CA PRO A 465 20.21 -26.40 13.70
C PRO A 465 20.19 -27.80 13.07
N GLY A 466 19.32 -28.68 13.55
CA GLY A 466 19.21 -30.00 12.93
C GLY A 466 18.16 -30.93 13.52
N SER A 467 16.92 -30.78 13.04
CA SER A 467 16.08 -31.94 12.67
C SER A 467 14.96 -31.49 11.72
N GLN A 468 15.29 -31.30 10.45
CA GLN A 468 14.36 -31.67 9.39
C GLN A 468 14.37 -33.20 9.36
N HIS A 469 13.32 -33.85 9.85
CA HIS A 469 12.84 -35.12 9.34
C HIS A 469 11.40 -35.35 9.82
N PHE A 470 10.53 -35.56 8.84
CA PHE A 470 9.21 -36.18 8.87
C PHE A 470 8.94 -37.07 10.09
N ILE A 471 7.72 -36.98 10.63
CA ILE A 471 6.78 -38.11 10.84
C ILE A 471 5.41 -37.52 11.21
N SER A 472 4.46 -37.62 10.27
CA SER A 472 3.02 -37.83 10.57
C SER A 472 2.82 -39.32 10.90
N PRO A 473 1.75 -39.76 11.59
CA PRO A 473 0.46 -39.10 11.83
C PRO A 473 0.16 -38.73 13.29
#